data_AF-A0A1Q3EMW2-F1
#
_entry.id   AF-A0A1Q3EMW2-F1
#
_cell.length_a   1.000
_cell.length_b   1.000
_cell.length_c   1.000
_cell.angle_alpha   90.00
_cell.angle_beta   90.00
_cell.angle_gamma   90.00
#
_symmetry.space_group_name_H-M   'P 1'
#
loop_
_entity.id
_entity.type
_entity.pdbx_description
1 polymer ?
#
loop_
_entity_poly.entity_id
_entity_poly.type
_entity_poly.pdbx_seq_one_letter_code
_entity_poly.pdbx_strand_id
1 'polypeptide(L)'
;MVDSLTFNICDNLTIQGEVAEIDRCPSDTRVCLTKINQKQEQEDRIVAVIPLGDGLNVNLTKLSSPTGLSITMHGQPYPSGSDNAKDQTFNLKLICDENASDPKFVSYDGSLAEVEWTNPAACGSEVGDGSDNDSGNDGDSEGDEEEESVGSGIGWFFLVILLAFIAYFVLGAYHNYTTYGATGMDLIPHRDFWQEVPYMMSDVVSHLCSSARPRRSSNRGGYIAV
;
A
#
# COMPACT_ATOMS: atom_id res chain seq x y z
N MET A 1 14.50 15.36 33.00
CA MET A 1 14.47 13.99 32.45
C MET A 1 14.19 14.12 30.97
N VAL A 2 14.95 13.40 30.16
CA VAL A 2 14.82 13.40 28.70
C VAL A 2 14.50 11.97 28.30
N ASP A 3 13.49 11.81 27.46
CA ASP A 3 13.12 10.53 26.90
C ASP A 3 13.88 10.35 25.58
N SER A 4 14.57 9.23 25.43
CA SER A 4 15.35 8.88 24.23
C SER A 4 14.82 7.57 23.67
N LEU A 5 14.35 7.60 22.42
CA LEU A 5 13.76 6.46 21.75
C LEU A 5 14.69 5.99 20.63
N THR A 6 15.08 4.72 20.67
CA THR A 6 15.88 4.06 19.64
C THR A 6 15.08 2.93 19.03
N PHE A 7 15.00 2.86 17.70
CA PHE A 7 14.24 1.82 17.03
C PHE A 7 14.91 1.35 15.74
N ASN A 8 14.61 0.13 15.34
CA ASN A 8 14.95 -0.44 14.04
C ASN A 8 13.70 -1.13 13.48
N ILE A 9 13.31 -0.76 12.25
CA ILE A 9 12.07 -1.25 11.64
C ILE A 9 12.24 -2.70 11.17
N CYS A 10 13.38 -3.01 10.57
CA CYS A 10 13.60 -4.26 9.83
C CYS A 10 14.32 -5.33 10.66
N ASP A 11 15.19 -4.91 11.58
CA ASP A 11 16.04 -5.79 12.38
C ASP A 11 15.98 -5.47 13.87
N ASN A 12 16.59 -6.34 14.68
CA ASN A 12 16.75 -6.11 16.11
C ASN A 12 17.75 -4.98 16.38
N LEU A 13 17.62 -4.34 17.55
CA LEU A 13 18.54 -3.31 17.98
C LEU A 13 19.93 -3.91 18.24
N THR A 14 20.94 -3.35 17.58
CA THR A 14 22.33 -3.69 17.88
C THR A 14 22.74 -3.03 19.18
N ILE A 15 23.51 -3.75 20.01
CA ILE A 15 24.08 -3.20 21.24
C ILE A 15 25.06 -2.07 20.85
N GLN A 16 24.72 -0.83 21.18
CA GLN A 16 25.59 0.32 20.92
C GLN A 16 26.53 0.54 22.11
N GLY A 17 27.83 0.33 21.91
CA GLY A 17 28.89 0.76 22.82
C GLY A 17 29.03 -0.03 24.15
N GLU A 18 29.80 0.55 25.08
CA GLU A 18 30.07 0.04 26.43
C GLU A 18 28.96 0.41 27.44
N VAL A 19 27.68 0.36 27.03
CA VAL A 19 26.57 0.59 27.96
C VAL A 19 26.34 -0.66 28.82
N ALA A 20 26.21 -0.48 30.13
CA ALA A 20 26.00 -1.57 31.07
C ALA A 20 24.73 -2.38 30.73
N GLU A 21 24.75 -3.68 31.03
CA GLU A 21 23.65 -4.59 30.67
C GLU A 21 22.29 -4.20 31.27
N ILE A 22 22.30 -3.54 32.42
CA ILE A 22 21.09 -3.05 33.10
C ILE A 22 20.48 -1.80 32.44
N ASP A 23 21.28 -1.08 31.64
CA ASP A 23 20.92 0.19 31.03
C ASP A 23 20.56 0.04 29.54
N ARG A 24 20.52 -1.21 29.04
CA ARG A 24 20.17 -1.55 27.65
C ARG A 24 18.91 -2.40 27.59
N CYS A 25 18.16 -2.29 26.49
CA CYS A 25 17.08 -3.22 26.20
C CYS A 25 17.61 -4.63 25.89
N PRO A 26 16.79 -5.68 26.08
CA PRO A 26 17.08 -7.03 25.62
C PRO A 26 17.42 -7.09 24.12
N SER A 27 18.26 -8.04 23.72
CA SER A 27 18.80 -8.13 22.34
C SER A 27 17.78 -8.50 21.26
N ASP A 28 16.60 -8.96 21.65
CA ASP A 28 15.46 -9.29 20.79
C ASP A 28 14.48 -8.11 20.60
N THR A 29 14.79 -6.96 21.18
CA THR A 29 13.95 -5.76 21.10
C THR A 29 14.25 -4.96 19.83
N ARG A 30 13.20 -4.50 19.13
CA ARG A 30 13.30 -3.60 17.98
C ARG A 30 13.12 -2.15 18.34
N VAL A 31 12.41 -1.87 19.43
CA VAL A 31 12.09 -0.51 19.88
C VAL A 31 12.38 -0.39 21.37
N CYS A 32 13.30 0.50 21.71
CA CYS A 32 13.76 0.73 23.08
C CYS A 32 13.57 2.19 23.47
N LEU A 33 12.87 2.42 24.57
CA LEU A 33 12.74 3.73 25.19
C LEU A 33 13.61 3.79 26.45
N THR A 34 14.52 4.73 26.50
CA THR A 34 15.36 5.01 27.67
C THR A 34 14.99 6.36 28.26
N LYS A 35 14.86 6.41 29.58
CA LYS A 35 14.65 7.66 30.32
C LYS A 35 15.96 8.10 30.93
N ILE A 36 16.42 9.29 30.58
CA ILE A 36 17.72 9.80 30.97
C ILE A 36 17.52 10.96 31.95
N ASN A 37 18.20 10.88 33.08
CA ASN A 37 18.30 11.97 34.04
C ASN A 37 19.52 12.82 33.69
N GLN A 38 19.27 13.90 32.96
CA GLN A 38 20.26 14.90 32.61
C GLN A 38 20.24 16.04 33.63
N LYS A 39 21.41 16.36 34.17
CA LYS A 39 21.65 17.49 35.09
C LYS A 39 22.82 18.31 34.57
N GLN A 40 22.79 19.62 34.78
CA GLN A 40 23.91 20.49 34.42
C GLN A 40 25.20 20.01 35.11
N GLU A 41 26.26 19.83 34.33
CA GLU A 41 27.60 19.46 34.79
C GLU A 41 27.71 18.08 35.49
N GLN A 42 26.74 17.19 35.26
CA GLN A 42 26.81 15.80 35.72
C GLN A 42 26.67 14.85 34.53
N GLU A 43 27.22 13.65 34.67
CA GLU A 43 27.05 12.60 33.69
C GLU A 43 25.58 12.17 33.58
N ASP A 44 25.15 11.91 32.35
CA ASP A 44 23.81 11.45 32.04
C ASP A 44 23.60 10.05 32.62
N ARG A 45 22.51 9.87 33.38
CA ARG A 45 22.16 8.58 33.98
C ARG A 45 20.86 8.04 33.45
N ILE A 46 20.88 6.81 32.93
CA ILE A 46 19.66 6.08 32.57
C ILE A 46 18.92 5.68 33.86
N VAL A 47 17.64 6.02 33.94
CA VAL A 47 16.78 5.74 35.11
C VAL A 47 15.70 4.70 34.82
N ALA A 48 15.39 4.47 33.54
CA ALA A 48 14.48 3.41 33.13
C ALA A 48 14.77 2.99 31.68
N VAL A 49 14.56 1.70 31.41
CA VAL A 49 14.68 1.06 30.11
C VAL A 49 13.38 0.31 29.84
N ILE A 50 12.70 0.65 28.76
CA ILE A 50 11.36 0.17 28.46
C ILE A 50 11.37 -0.43 27.04
N PRO A 51 11.23 -1.76 26.90
CA PRO A 51 11.11 -2.41 25.60
C PRO A 51 9.69 -2.22 25.06
N LEU A 52 9.54 -1.45 23.99
CA LEU A 52 8.22 -1.06 23.45
C LEU A 52 7.75 -1.95 22.30
N GLY A 53 8.64 -2.76 21.71
CA GLY A 53 8.31 -3.59 20.57
C GLY A 53 9.31 -4.73 20.38
N ASP A 54 8.80 -5.95 20.37
CA ASP A 54 9.50 -7.12 19.82
C ASP A 54 9.04 -7.30 18.37
N GLY A 55 9.94 -7.74 17.48
CA GLY A 55 9.63 -7.88 16.04
C GLY A 55 8.59 -8.94 15.70
N LEU A 56 7.94 -9.55 16.69
CA LEU A 56 7.02 -10.68 16.54
C LEU A 56 5.61 -10.23 16.18
N ASN A 57 5.16 -9.09 16.73
CA ASN A 57 3.80 -8.60 16.59
C ASN A 57 3.78 -7.23 15.90
N VAL A 58 3.98 -7.25 14.58
CA VAL A 58 3.99 -6.04 13.75
C VAL A 58 2.71 -5.97 12.92
N ASN A 59 1.98 -4.86 13.04
CA ASN A 59 0.78 -4.57 12.25
C ASN A 59 1.05 -3.35 11.34
N LEU A 60 0.79 -3.51 10.05
CA LEU A 60 1.00 -2.48 9.04
C LEU A 60 -0.36 -1.98 8.55
N THR A 61 -0.62 -0.69 8.71
CA THR A 61 -1.85 -0.03 8.26
C THR A 61 -1.52 1.07 7.27
N LYS A 62 -2.12 1.05 6.08
CA LYS A 62 -1.99 2.13 5.10
C LYS A 62 -2.73 3.37 5.58
N LEU A 63 -2.09 4.53 5.53
CA LEU A 63 -2.71 5.82 5.79
C LEU A 63 -3.06 6.50 4.46
N SER A 64 -4.29 6.99 4.34
CA SER A 64 -4.80 7.65 3.13
C SER A 64 -4.80 9.18 3.22
N SER A 65 -4.67 9.76 4.41
CA SER A 65 -4.66 11.21 4.64
C SER A 65 -4.06 11.53 6.01
N PRO A 66 -2.77 11.88 6.11
CA PRO A 66 -1.79 12.00 5.02
C PRO A 66 -1.44 10.63 4.41
N THR A 67 -1.00 10.59 3.16
CA THR A 67 -0.59 9.34 2.51
C THR A 67 0.63 8.76 3.23
N GLY A 68 0.63 7.47 3.55
CA GLY A 68 1.78 6.84 4.20
C GLY A 68 1.47 5.46 4.79
N LEU A 69 2.25 5.07 5.78
CA LEU A 69 2.21 3.78 6.44
C LEU A 69 2.30 3.97 7.96
N SER A 70 1.38 3.37 8.71
CA SER A 70 1.46 3.24 10.17
C SER A 70 1.93 1.84 10.51
N ILE A 71 3.04 1.75 11.23
CA ILE A 71 3.63 0.51 11.71
C ILE A 71 3.42 0.48 13.22
N THR A 72 2.63 -0.48 13.68
CA THR A 72 2.38 -0.71 15.10
C THR A 72 3.14 -1.96 15.53
N MET A 73 3.98 -1.82 16.55
CA MET A 73 4.69 -2.93 17.18
C MET A 73 4.22 -3.06 18.63
N HIS A 74 4.11 -4.29 19.10
CA HIS A 74 3.75 -4.57 20.50
C HIS A 74 4.95 -5.07 21.27
N GLY A 75 5.11 -4.58 22.49
CA GLY A 75 6.15 -4.97 23.42
C GLY A 75 5.59 -5.72 24.62
N GLN A 76 6.50 -6.17 25.49
CA GLN A 76 6.10 -6.84 26.73
C GLN A 76 5.49 -5.86 27.73
N PRO A 77 4.59 -6.32 28.62
CA PRO A 77 4.05 -5.49 29.68
C PRO A 77 5.16 -4.93 30.59
N TYR A 78 5.06 -3.63 30.89
CA TYR A 78 6.01 -2.91 31.74
C TYR A 78 5.30 -2.17 32.88
N PRO A 79 5.84 -2.17 34.11
CA PRO A 79 7.04 -2.89 34.53
C PRO A 79 6.77 -4.39 34.68
N SER A 80 7.69 -5.20 34.16
CA SER A 80 7.54 -6.65 34.08
C SER A 80 7.40 -7.28 35.46
N GLY A 81 6.42 -8.18 35.62
CA GLY A 81 6.17 -8.89 36.88
C GLY A 81 5.51 -8.05 37.98
N SER A 82 4.94 -6.88 37.65
CA SER A 82 4.15 -6.07 38.58
C SER A 82 2.64 -6.21 38.32
N ASP A 83 1.83 -6.08 39.37
CA ASP A 83 0.36 -6.09 39.25
C ASP A 83 -0.19 -4.87 38.45
N ASN A 84 0.63 -3.84 38.27
CA ASN A 84 0.32 -2.63 37.51
C ASN A 84 1.02 -2.62 36.14
N ALA A 85 1.44 -3.77 35.62
CA ALA A 85 2.06 -3.88 34.32
C ALA A 85 1.09 -3.42 33.23
N LYS A 86 1.54 -2.51 32.37
CA LYS A 86 0.79 -2.03 31.22
C LYS A 86 1.39 -2.58 29.95
N ASP A 87 0.55 -3.01 29.03
CA ASP A 87 0.96 -3.40 27.69
C ASP A 87 1.64 -2.23 27.00
N GLN A 88 2.76 -2.53 26.35
CA GLN A 88 3.57 -1.54 25.65
C GLN A 88 3.30 -1.63 24.15
N THR A 89 3.11 -0.48 23.53
CA THR A 89 2.85 -0.36 22.10
C THR A 89 3.67 0.80 21.53
N PHE A 90 4.27 0.55 20.38
CA PHE A 90 4.96 1.55 19.59
C PHE A 90 4.20 1.78 18.28
N ASN A 91 3.89 3.03 17.96
CA ASN A 91 3.25 3.42 16.72
C ASN A 91 4.15 4.41 15.95
N LEU A 92 4.65 3.96 14.81
CA LEU A 92 5.39 4.76 13.86
C LEU A 92 4.48 5.18 12.71
N LYS A 93 4.19 6.47 12.58
CA LYS A 93 3.52 7.07 11.43
C LYS A 93 4.57 7.51 10.42
N LEU A 94 4.78 6.69 9.40
CA LEU A 94 5.66 7.00 8.27
C LEU A 94 4.85 7.77 7.22
N ILE A 95 5.15 9.04 7.03
CA ILE A 95 4.38 9.96 6.17
C ILE A 95 5.14 10.16 4.84
N CYS A 96 4.41 10.04 3.73
CA CYS A 96 4.94 10.31 2.40
C CYS A 96 5.16 11.82 2.21
N ASP A 97 6.40 12.18 1.87
CA ASP A 97 6.80 13.51 1.42
C ASP A 97 8.05 13.35 0.56
N GLU A 98 8.29 14.29 -0.35
CA GLU A 98 9.47 14.29 -1.20
C GLU A 98 10.76 14.46 -0.37
N ASN A 99 10.67 15.13 0.77
CA ASN A 99 11.81 15.43 1.62
C ASN A 99 11.87 14.48 2.82
N ALA A 100 13.01 13.77 2.94
CA ALA A 100 13.30 13.00 4.14
C ALA A 100 13.58 13.94 5.32
N SER A 101 12.96 13.65 6.46
CA SER A 101 13.21 14.33 7.73
C SER A 101 13.68 13.34 8.79
N ASP A 102 14.26 13.83 9.88
CA ASP A 102 14.55 12.99 11.03
C ASP A 102 13.26 12.59 11.77
N PRO A 103 13.20 11.38 12.36
CA PRO A 103 12.04 10.92 13.10
C PRO A 103 11.76 11.81 14.32
N LYS A 104 10.51 12.24 14.44
CA LYS A 104 10.02 13.09 15.53
C LYS A 104 9.31 12.26 16.57
N PHE A 105 9.87 12.24 17.78
CA PHE A 105 9.20 11.67 18.94
C PHE A 105 8.06 12.60 19.38
N VAL A 106 6.81 12.13 19.23
CA VAL A 106 5.62 12.93 19.51
C VAL A 106 5.26 12.86 20.99
N SER A 107 5.08 11.65 21.51
CA SER A 107 4.69 11.47 22.91
C SER A 107 4.87 10.02 23.39
N TYR A 108 4.84 9.86 24.72
CA TYR A 108 4.69 8.58 25.40
C TYR A 108 3.83 8.74 26.65
N ASP A 109 2.75 7.98 26.75
CA ASP A 109 1.76 8.08 27.85
C ASP A 109 1.94 7.05 28.97
N GLY A 110 2.97 6.21 28.89
CA GLY A 110 3.20 5.07 29.78
C GLY A 110 2.75 3.72 29.21
N SER A 111 2.14 3.70 28.03
CA SER A 111 1.73 2.49 27.30
C SER A 111 1.95 2.60 25.80
N LEU A 112 1.68 3.76 25.20
CA LEU A 112 1.79 4.01 23.77
C LEU A 112 2.87 5.07 23.53
N ALA A 113 3.85 4.74 22.69
CA ALA A 113 4.82 5.69 22.16
C ALA A 113 4.48 6.01 20.70
N GLU A 114 4.36 7.30 20.38
CA GLU A 114 4.08 7.76 19.03
C GLU A 114 5.30 8.47 18.42
N VAL A 115 5.66 8.06 17.20
CA VAL A 115 6.69 8.69 16.38
C VAL A 115 6.11 9.04 15.02
N GLU A 116 6.43 10.23 14.55
CA GLU A 116 6.14 10.67 13.19
C GLU A 116 7.45 10.77 12.42
N TRP A 117 7.51 10.11 11.27
CA TRP A 117 8.69 10.15 10.43
C TRP A 117 8.28 10.41 8.98
N THR A 118 8.71 11.54 8.45
CA THR A 118 8.43 11.90 7.06
C THR A 118 9.58 11.43 6.17
N ASN A 119 9.28 10.61 5.15
CA ASN A 119 10.27 10.02 4.26
C ASN A 119 9.66 9.66 2.89
N PRO A 120 10.34 9.91 1.75
CA PRO A 120 9.86 9.52 0.41
C PRO A 120 9.63 8.01 0.26
N ALA A 121 10.33 7.16 1.02
CA ALA A 121 10.10 5.72 1.03
C ALA A 121 8.68 5.33 1.48
N ALA A 122 7.97 6.22 2.19
CA ALA A 122 6.62 6.00 2.68
C ALA A 122 5.54 6.19 1.61
N CYS A 123 5.89 6.81 0.47
CA CYS A 123 4.97 7.07 -0.63
C CYS A 123 4.46 5.79 -1.27
N GLY A 124 5.15 4.67 -1.04
CA GLY A 124 4.86 3.40 -1.67
C GLY A 124 5.11 3.52 -3.16
N SER A 125 6.21 2.94 -3.64
CA SER A 125 6.17 2.42 -5.00
C SER A 125 5.00 1.44 -5.03
N GLU A 126 4.09 1.53 -5.99
CA GLU A 126 3.20 0.40 -6.23
C GLU A 126 4.12 -0.81 -6.41
N VAL A 127 4.10 -1.73 -5.44
CA VAL A 127 4.84 -2.99 -5.54
C VAL A 127 4.14 -3.81 -6.60
N GLY A 128 4.41 -3.47 -7.85
CA GLY A 128 4.54 -4.44 -8.91
C GLY A 128 5.75 -5.29 -8.58
N ASP A 129 5.47 -6.54 -8.26
CA ASP A 129 6.45 -7.61 -8.10
C ASP A 129 7.49 -7.60 -9.23
N GLY A 130 8.77 -7.61 -8.85
CA GLY A 130 9.88 -8.04 -9.69
C GLY A 130 10.44 -7.04 -10.71
N SER A 131 11.53 -6.38 -10.34
CA SER A 131 12.87 -6.72 -10.85
C SER A 131 13.76 -5.48 -10.81
N ASP A 132 14.90 -5.66 -10.14
CA ASP A 132 16.09 -4.85 -10.32
C ASP A 132 16.33 -4.55 -11.80
N ASN A 133 16.62 -3.30 -12.10
CA ASN A 133 17.57 -2.93 -13.13
C ASN A 133 18.28 -1.65 -12.68
N ASP A 134 19.36 -1.88 -11.95
CA ASP A 134 20.52 -1.01 -11.94
C ASP A 134 20.97 -0.78 -13.39
N SER A 135 21.02 0.49 -13.81
CA SER A 135 21.96 1.02 -14.79
C SER A 135 21.76 2.53 -14.87
N GLY A 136 22.69 3.28 -14.29
CA GLY A 136 22.79 4.72 -14.50
C GLY A 136 23.13 5.06 -15.95
N ASN A 137 22.72 6.24 -16.39
CA ASN A 137 23.50 7.09 -17.28
C ASN A 137 22.97 8.53 -17.24
N ASP A 138 23.86 9.48 -16.96
CA ASP A 138 23.67 10.91 -17.08
C ASP A 138 23.38 11.34 -18.54
N GLY A 139 22.57 12.39 -18.70
CA GLY A 139 22.47 13.13 -19.96
C GLY A 139 21.23 14.03 -20.04
N ASP A 140 21.47 15.33 -19.89
CA ASP A 140 20.53 16.45 -20.12
C ASP A 140 19.71 16.30 -21.42
N SER A 141 18.41 16.62 -21.37
CA SER A 141 17.79 17.59 -22.30
C SER A 141 16.32 17.88 -21.95
N GLU A 142 16.00 19.17 -21.87
CA GLU A 142 14.65 19.74 -21.85
C GLU A 142 13.81 19.29 -23.05
N GLY A 143 12.51 19.06 -22.81
CA GLY A 143 11.51 18.87 -23.85
C GLY A 143 10.25 18.20 -23.30
N ASP A 144 9.31 19.01 -22.82
CA ASP A 144 7.95 18.59 -22.45
C ASP A 144 7.24 17.92 -23.64
N GLU A 145 7.18 16.59 -23.63
CA GLU A 145 6.07 15.83 -24.20
C GLU A 145 5.73 14.74 -23.18
N GLU A 146 4.48 14.72 -22.72
CA GLU A 146 3.93 13.74 -21.79
C GLU A 146 4.05 12.33 -22.40
N GLU A 147 5.13 11.62 -22.08
CA GLU A 147 5.21 10.19 -22.32
C GLU A 147 4.24 9.49 -21.38
N GLU A 148 3.05 9.20 -21.89
CA GLU A 148 2.15 8.22 -21.26
C GLU A 148 2.94 6.92 -21.12
N SER A 149 3.40 6.64 -19.90
CA SER A 149 3.96 5.35 -19.55
C SER A 149 2.86 4.31 -19.82
N VAL A 150 2.96 3.59 -20.94
CA VAL A 150 2.14 2.40 -21.23
C VAL A 150 2.61 1.24 -20.35
N GLY A 151 2.63 1.49 -19.04
CA GLY A 151 3.00 0.57 -17.98
C GLY A 151 1.77 -0.17 -17.53
N SER A 152 1.51 -1.33 -18.15
CA SER A 152 0.89 -2.51 -17.56
C SER A 152 0.55 -3.45 -18.73
N GLY A 153 0.95 -4.72 -18.67
CA GLY A 153 0.68 -5.69 -19.73
C GLY A 153 -0.82 -5.81 -20.09
N ILE A 154 -1.72 -5.43 -19.18
CA ILE A 154 -3.15 -5.31 -19.45
C ILE A 154 -3.45 -4.13 -20.40
N GLY A 155 -2.84 -2.97 -20.18
CA GLY A 155 -3.01 -1.79 -21.01
C GLY A 155 -2.49 -2.02 -22.42
N TRP A 156 -1.30 -2.62 -22.54
CA TRP A 156 -0.76 -3.05 -23.83
C TRP A 156 -1.67 -4.07 -24.54
N PHE A 157 -2.21 -5.04 -23.82
CA PHE A 157 -3.17 -6.02 -24.38
C PHE A 157 -4.43 -5.33 -24.92
N PHE A 158 -5.03 -4.42 -24.15
CA PHE A 158 -6.21 -3.66 -24.60
C PHE A 158 -5.87 -2.68 -25.74
N LEU A 159 -4.68 -2.09 -25.74
CA LEU A 159 -4.18 -1.22 -26.82
C LEU A 159 -4.04 -2.01 -28.12
N VAL A 160 -3.38 -3.17 -28.10
CA VAL A 160 -3.22 -4.03 -29.28
C VAL A 160 -4.58 -4.49 -29.81
N ILE A 161 -5.52 -4.86 -28.93
CA ILE A 161 -6.89 -5.20 -29.32
C ILE A 161 -7.60 -3.99 -29.95
N LEU A 162 -7.49 -2.81 -29.36
CA LEU A 162 -8.07 -1.58 -29.88
C LEU A 162 -7.54 -1.27 -31.28
N LEU A 163 -6.22 -1.37 -31.49
CA LEU A 163 -5.60 -1.18 -32.80
C LEU A 163 -6.06 -2.24 -33.81
N ALA A 164 -6.21 -3.50 -33.40
CA ALA A 164 -6.74 -4.56 -34.25
C ALA A 164 -8.20 -4.27 -34.67
N PHE A 165 -9.04 -3.75 -33.78
CA PHE A 165 -10.40 -3.32 -34.12
C PHE A 165 -10.39 -2.17 -35.13
N ILE A 166 -9.55 -1.14 -34.90
CA ILE A 166 -9.43 -0.02 -35.84
C ILE A 166 -8.98 -0.53 -37.22
N ALA A 167 -7.96 -1.37 -37.27
CA ALA A 167 -7.49 -1.97 -38.52
C ALA A 167 -8.59 -2.78 -39.23
N TYR A 168 -9.38 -3.56 -38.48
CA TYR A 168 -10.53 -4.30 -39.01
C TYR A 168 -11.58 -3.38 -39.63
N PHE A 169 -11.99 -2.31 -38.92
CA PHE A 169 -12.97 -1.35 -39.44
C PHE A 169 -12.44 -0.60 -40.67
N VAL A 170 -11.19 -0.13 -40.65
CA VAL A 170 -10.60 0.63 -41.77
C VAL A 170 -10.40 -0.25 -43.00
N LEU A 171 -9.75 -1.41 -42.85
CA LEU A 171 -9.50 -2.32 -43.98
C LEU A 171 -10.81 -2.91 -44.52
N GLY A 172 -11.74 -3.28 -43.65
CA GLY A 172 -13.01 -3.81 -44.08
C GLY A 172 -13.91 -2.75 -44.72
N ALA A 173 -13.92 -1.50 -44.21
CA ALA A 173 -14.62 -0.39 -44.86
C ALA A 173 -14.01 -0.07 -46.23
N TYR A 174 -12.68 -0.10 -46.35
CA TYR A 174 -12.00 0.08 -47.63
C TYR A 174 -12.36 -1.04 -48.63
N HIS A 175 -12.33 -2.30 -48.20
CA HIS A 175 -12.73 -3.43 -49.05
C HIS A 175 -14.20 -3.34 -49.46
N ASN A 176 -15.08 -2.95 -48.54
CA ASN A 176 -16.51 -2.82 -48.80
C ASN A 176 -16.83 -1.64 -49.74
N TYR A 177 -16.10 -0.53 -49.58
CA TYR A 177 -16.19 0.62 -50.47
C TYR A 177 -15.69 0.29 -51.89
N THR A 178 -14.53 -0.37 -52.01
CA THR A 178 -13.90 -0.64 -53.31
C THR A 178 -14.53 -1.80 -54.08
N THR A 179 -15.04 -2.81 -53.39
CA THR A 179 -15.60 -4.02 -54.02
C THR A 179 -17.11 -3.93 -54.23
N TYR A 180 -17.84 -3.36 -53.25
CA TYR A 180 -19.30 -3.33 -53.27
C TYR A 180 -19.88 -1.92 -53.48
N GLY A 181 -19.05 -0.88 -53.48
CA GLY A 181 -19.52 0.50 -53.64
C GLY A 181 -20.46 0.95 -52.52
N ALA A 182 -20.44 0.26 -51.38
CA ALA A 182 -21.29 0.55 -50.23
C ALA A 182 -21.02 1.97 -49.73
N THR A 183 -22.06 2.67 -49.28
CA THR A 183 -21.95 4.05 -48.76
C THR A 183 -22.74 4.20 -47.47
N GLY A 184 -22.29 5.10 -46.59
CA GLY A 184 -22.93 5.34 -45.29
C GLY A 184 -22.72 4.21 -44.28
N MET A 185 -23.78 3.82 -43.56
CA MET A 185 -23.70 2.84 -42.46
C MET A 185 -23.43 1.40 -42.91
N ASP A 186 -23.51 1.10 -44.21
CA ASP A 186 -23.23 -0.22 -44.78
C ASP A 186 -21.72 -0.46 -44.98
N LEU A 187 -20.88 0.55 -44.74
CA LEU A 187 -19.42 0.42 -44.80
C LEU A 187 -18.84 -0.41 -43.66
N ILE A 188 -19.60 -0.60 -42.58
CA ILE A 188 -19.15 -1.33 -41.39
C ILE A 188 -19.12 -2.84 -41.68
N PRO A 189 -17.96 -3.49 -41.59
CA PRO A 189 -17.85 -4.92 -41.82
C PRO A 189 -18.65 -5.71 -40.77
N HIS A 190 -19.54 -6.59 -41.23
CA HIS A 190 -20.41 -7.43 -40.39
C HIS A 190 -21.31 -6.61 -39.47
N ARG A 191 -21.90 -5.54 -40.01
CA ARG A 191 -22.82 -4.63 -39.31
C ARG A 191 -23.92 -5.36 -38.52
N ASP A 192 -24.55 -6.39 -39.10
CA ASP A 192 -25.67 -7.10 -38.47
C ASP A 192 -25.24 -7.73 -37.14
N PHE A 193 -24.03 -8.28 -37.08
CA PHE A 193 -23.44 -8.79 -35.83
C PHE A 193 -23.30 -7.68 -34.79
N TRP A 194 -22.75 -6.53 -35.16
CA TRP A 194 -22.55 -5.39 -34.25
C TRP A 194 -23.85 -4.78 -33.73
N GLN A 195 -24.95 -4.90 -34.48
CA GLN A 195 -26.27 -4.48 -34.03
C GLN A 195 -26.86 -5.42 -32.97
N GLU A 196 -26.47 -6.69 -32.98
CA GLU A 196 -26.96 -7.72 -32.05
C GLU A 196 -26.14 -7.82 -30.75
N VAL A 197 -24.86 -7.44 -30.78
CA VAL A 197 -23.96 -7.40 -29.61
C VAL A 197 -24.57 -6.76 -28.34
N PRO A 198 -25.20 -5.57 -28.36
CA PRO A 198 -25.72 -4.95 -27.14
C PRO A 198 -26.84 -5.77 -26.48
N TYR A 199 -27.70 -6.41 -27.28
CA TYR A 199 -28.77 -7.27 -26.77
C TYR A 199 -28.18 -8.53 -26.14
N MET A 200 -27.23 -9.16 -26.82
CA MET A 200 -26.57 -10.38 -26.36
C MET A 200 -25.73 -10.15 -25.08
N MET A 201 -25.04 -9.01 -24.98
CA MET A 201 -24.34 -8.60 -23.75
C MET A 201 -25.30 -8.35 -22.59
N SER A 202 -26.44 -7.73 -22.84
CA SER A 202 -27.44 -7.47 -21.79
C SER A 202 -27.99 -8.75 -21.18
N ASP A 203 -28.20 -9.80 -21.98
CA ASP A 203 -28.63 -11.11 -21.51
C ASP A 203 -27.55 -11.75 -20.62
N VAL A 204 -26.28 -11.73 -21.04
CA VAL A 204 -25.17 -12.28 -20.23
C VAL A 204 -25.01 -11.52 -18.91
N VAL A 205 -25.10 -10.18 -18.91
CA VAL A 205 -25.04 -9.38 -17.69
C VAL A 205 -26.24 -9.66 -16.79
N SER A 206 -27.46 -9.82 -17.34
CA SER A 206 -28.65 -10.15 -16.56
C SER A 206 -28.53 -11.52 -15.87
N HIS A 207 -27.95 -12.51 -16.57
CA HIS A 207 -27.69 -13.84 -16.03
C HIS A 207 -26.59 -13.81 -14.97
N LEU A 208 -25.50 -13.07 -15.19
CA LEU A 208 -24.44 -12.87 -14.19
C LEU A 208 -24.97 -12.16 -12.93
N CYS A 209 -25.76 -11.10 -13.07
CA CYS A 209 -26.40 -10.41 -11.96
C CYS A 209 -27.47 -11.26 -11.24
N SER A 210 -28.10 -12.22 -11.92
CA SER A 210 -29.00 -13.20 -11.30
C SER A 210 -28.24 -14.28 -10.52
N SER A 211 -27.03 -14.64 -10.97
CA SER A 211 -26.15 -15.61 -10.31
C SER A 211 -25.37 -15.02 -9.13
N ALA A 212 -25.02 -13.73 -9.18
CA ALA A 212 -24.28 -13.02 -8.14
C ALA A 212 -25.18 -12.45 -7.02
N ARG A 213 -26.51 -12.38 -7.20
CA ARG A 213 -27.43 -12.10 -6.10
C ARG A 213 -27.60 -13.37 -5.26
N PRO A 214 -27.19 -13.39 -3.97
CA PRO A 214 -27.49 -14.52 -3.11
C PRO A 214 -29.01 -14.66 -3.04
N ARG A 215 -29.52 -15.88 -3.25
CA ARG A 215 -30.91 -16.24 -2.98
C ARG A 215 -31.23 -15.84 -1.55
N ARG A 216 -31.82 -14.66 -1.35
CA ARG A 216 -32.61 -14.41 -0.14
C ARG A 216 -33.73 -15.44 -0.21
N SER A 217 -33.63 -16.43 0.69
CA SER A 217 -34.74 -17.31 1.05
C SER A 217 -35.95 -16.44 1.38
N SER A 218 -36.78 -16.15 0.40
CA SER A 218 -38.13 -15.66 0.63
C SER A 218 -39.01 -16.88 0.73
N ASN A 219 -39.22 -17.27 1.99
CA ASN A 219 -40.21 -18.21 2.45
C ASN A 219 -41.61 -17.78 1.98
N ARG A 220 -41.99 -18.05 0.73
CA ARG A 220 -43.35 -17.84 0.23
C ARG A 220 -43.89 -19.16 -0.30
N GLY A 221 -44.69 -19.77 0.59
CA GLY A 221 -45.26 -21.09 0.48
C GLY A 221 -46.12 -21.26 -0.77
N GLY A 222 -46.12 -22.51 -1.23
CA GLY A 222 -46.92 -22.95 -2.35
C GLY A 222 -48.41 -22.99 -2.06
N TYR A 223 -49.16 -22.95 -3.16
CA TYR A 223 -50.45 -23.59 -3.28
C TYR A 223 -50.49 -24.28 -4.64
N ILE A 224 -50.65 -25.60 -4.61
CA ILE A 224 -51.22 -26.37 -5.71
C ILE A 224 -52.73 -26.23 -5.54
N ALA A 225 -53.38 -25.66 -6.54
CA ALA A 225 -54.81 -25.85 -6.75
C ALA A 225 -54.96 -26.66 -8.05
N VAL A 226 -55.80 -27.70 -7.94
CA VAL A 226 -56.19 -28.66 -8.96
C VAL A 226 -56.98 -28.04 -10.10
#